data_AF-A0A9W9EMH1-F1
#
_entry.id   AF-A0A9W9EMH1-F1
#
_cell.length_a   1.000
_cell.length_b   1.000
_cell.length_c   1.000
_cell.angle_alpha   90.00
_cell.angle_beta   90.00
_cell.angle_gamma   90.00
#
_symmetry.space_group_name_H-M   'P 1'
#
loop_
_entity.id
_entity.type
_entity.pdbx_description
1 polymer ?
#
loop_
_entity_poly.entity_id
_entity_poly.type
_entity_poly.pdbx_seq_one_letter_code
_entity_poly.pdbx_strand_id
1 'polypeptide(L)'
;MRFIPALLALAIPLAITASPIPEEEAPRLPGASPADPGALFERATQLCKIISSDGDVKCRAKPSFSGAVKHSFPNNSVWYFKCYKSSDCYNGNCTWDYNADYDCYVNGYYTSDNCSVSKLDTSINS
;
A
#
# COMPACT_ATOMS: atom_id res chain seq x y z
N MET A 1 55.33 -39.98 42.16
CA MET A 1 54.31 -39.92 41.09
C MET A 1 53.01 -40.44 41.74
N ARG A 2 52.04 -39.64 42.21
CA ARG A 2 51.01 -38.80 41.49
C ARG A 2 50.27 -39.68 40.47
N PHE A 3 48.94 -39.91 40.47
CA PHE A 3 47.75 -39.16 40.90
C PHE A 3 46.54 -40.10 41.15
N ILE A 4 45.54 -39.60 41.90
CA ILE A 4 44.13 -40.04 42.03
C ILE A 4 43.26 -38.83 41.60
N PRO A 5 41.94 -38.89 41.31
CA PRO A 5 41.10 -39.80 40.52
C PRO A 5 40.32 -39.05 39.39
N ALA A 6 39.47 -39.79 38.70
CA ALA A 6 38.41 -39.30 37.80
C ALA A 6 37.47 -38.26 38.44
N LEU A 7 37.07 -37.27 37.63
CA LEU A 7 35.92 -36.39 37.88
C LEU A 7 35.15 -36.18 36.55
N LEU A 8 33.88 -36.56 36.59
CA LEU A 8 32.83 -36.34 35.59
C LEU A 8 32.76 -34.87 35.14
N ALA A 9 32.46 -34.64 33.86
CA ALA A 9 31.81 -33.41 33.41
C ALA A 9 30.72 -33.72 32.38
N LEU A 10 29.51 -33.29 32.70
CA LEU A 10 28.23 -33.52 32.03
C LEU A 10 28.16 -32.94 30.61
N ALA A 11 27.42 -33.65 29.76
CA ALA A 11 26.83 -33.12 28.53
C ALA A 11 25.72 -32.09 28.86
N ILE A 12 25.78 -30.90 28.27
CA ILE A 12 24.73 -29.88 28.37
C ILE A 12 24.14 -29.68 26.96
N PRO A 13 22.84 -29.95 26.75
CA PRO A 13 22.16 -29.50 25.53
C PRO A 13 21.93 -27.99 25.62
N LEU A 14 22.38 -27.27 24.59
CA LEU A 14 22.02 -25.86 24.36
C LEU A 14 20.54 -25.78 23.99
N ALA A 15 19.67 -25.63 24.99
CA ALA A 15 18.31 -25.19 24.78
C ALA A 15 18.34 -23.67 24.51
N ILE A 16 18.31 -23.30 23.22
CA ILE A 16 18.12 -21.91 22.80
C ILE A 16 16.64 -21.58 23.02
N THR A 17 16.31 -20.96 24.16
CA THR A 17 15.01 -20.33 24.33
C THR A 17 15.06 -18.99 23.60
N ALA A 18 14.35 -18.87 22.48
CA ALA A 18 14.07 -17.58 21.88
C ALA A 18 13.18 -16.79 22.86
N SER A 19 13.80 -15.93 23.67
CA SER A 19 13.06 -14.94 24.46
C SER A 19 12.45 -13.94 23.49
N PRO A 20 11.15 -13.62 23.58
CA PRO A 20 10.61 -12.47 22.87
C PRO A 20 11.38 -11.25 23.36
N ILE A 21 12.10 -10.60 22.44
CA ILE A 21 12.68 -9.29 22.65
C ILE A 21 11.52 -8.39 23.10
N PRO A 22 11.59 -7.72 24.25
CA PRO A 22 10.66 -6.66 24.56
C PRO A 22 10.73 -5.67 23.40
N GLU A 23 9.66 -5.61 22.61
CA GLU A 23 9.47 -4.56 21.61
C GLU A 23 9.55 -3.24 22.37
N GLU A 24 10.74 -2.64 22.34
CA GLU A 24 10.93 -1.23 22.63
C GLU A 24 10.00 -0.52 21.66
N GLU A 25 8.89 -0.01 22.21
CA GLU A 25 7.83 0.65 21.48
C GLU A 25 8.43 1.88 20.79
N ALA A 26 8.90 1.67 19.55
CA ALA A 26 9.29 2.73 18.66
C ALA A 26 8.14 3.75 18.65
N PRO A 27 8.41 5.06 18.78
CA PRO A 27 7.38 6.07 18.83
C PRO A 27 6.37 5.82 17.72
N ARG A 28 5.14 5.46 18.10
CA ARG A 28 4.07 5.20 17.13
C ARG A 28 3.82 6.52 16.41
N LEU A 29 4.39 6.67 15.22
CA LEU A 29 3.97 7.69 14.28
C LEU A 29 2.45 7.48 14.08
N PRO A 30 1.62 8.50 14.33
CA PRO A 30 0.21 8.39 13.98
C PRO A 30 0.13 8.32 12.45
N GLY A 31 -0.13 7.14 11.87
CA GLY A 31 -0.39 7.11 10.43
C GLY A 31 -0.38 5.77 9.70
N ALA A 32 0.26 4.71 10.19
CA ALA A 32 0.27 3.42 9.49
C ALA A 32 -0.61 2.39 10.20
N SER A 33 -1.91 2.69 10.34
CA SER A 33 -2.88 1.61 10.53
C SER A 33 -2.88 0.77 9.24
N PRO A 34 -2.96 -0.58 9.30
CA PRO A 34 -3.26 -1.37 8.11
C PRO A 34 -4.51 -0.76 7.48
N ALA A 35 -4.37 -0.19 6.28
CA ALA A 35 -5.49 0.43 5.61
C ALA A 35 -6.58 -0.65 5.45
N ASP A 36 -7.75 -0.42 6.04
CA ASP A 36 -8.90 -1.28 5.79
C ASP A 36 -9.12 -1.30 4.27
N PRO A 37 -9.01 -2.47 3.60
CA PRO A 37 -9.21 -2.56 2.16
C PRO A 37 -10.63 -2.14 1.74
N GLY A 38 -11.57 -2.03 2.69
CA GLY A 38 -12.91 -1.50 2.47
C GLY A 38 -13.02 0.02 2.50
N ALA A 39 -12.11 0.72 3.19
CA ALA A 39 -12.25 2.14 3.48
C ALA A 39 -12.11 3.01 2.23
N LEU A 40 -13.06 3.94 2.06
CA LEU A 40 -12.89 5.07 1.15
C LEU A 40 -12.09 6.14 1.89
N PHE A 41 -10.94 6.50 1.33
CA PHE A 41 -10.16 7.61 1.83
C PHE A 41 -10.60 8.86 1.07
N GLU A 42 -11.25 9.77 1.79
CA GLU A 42 -11.69 11.03 1.22
C GLU A 42 -10.49 11.89 0.83
N ARG A 43 -10.62 12.60 -0.31
CA ARG A 43 -9.71 13.68 -0.70
C ARG A 43 -10.53 14.84 -1.24
N ALA A 44 -9.94 16.04 -1.29
CA ALA A 44 -10.54 17.11 -2.08
C ALA A 44 -10.69 16.63 -3.53
N THR A 45 -11.81 16.97 -4.19
CA THR A 45 -12.02 16.57 -5.59
C THR A 45 -10.90 17.16 -6.45
N GLN A 46 -10.14 16.29 -7.11
CA GLN A 46 -8.99 16.66 -7.94
C GLN A 46 -9.32 16.51 -9.42
N LEU A 47 -8.77 17.39 -10.23
CA LEU A 47 -8.79 17.28 -11.69
C LEU A 47 -7.48 16.59 -12.14
N CYS A 48 -7.59 15.36 -12.62
CA CYS A 48 -6.47 14.47 -12.89
C CYS A 48 -6.34 14.19 -14.38
N LYS A 49 -5.10 14.16 -14.89
CA LYS A 49 -4.82 13.72 -16.25
C LYS A 49 -4.59 12.21 -16.27
N ILE A 50 -5.12 11.53 -17.29
CA ILE A 50 -4.84 10.12 -17.57
C ILE A 50 -3.51 10.00 -18.30
N ILE A 51 -2.61 9.17 -17.77
CA ILE A 51 -1.27 8.92 -18.31
C ILE A 51 -1.15 7.43 -18.60
N SER A 52 -1.00 7.06 -19.86
CA SER A 52 -0.83 5.68 -20.31
C SER A 52 0.05 5.61 -21.55
N SER A 53 0.94 4.62 -21.62
CA SER A 53 1.69 4.30 -22.84
C SER A 53 0.93 3.38 -23.80
N ASP A 54 -0.11 2.71 -23.31
CA ASP A 54 -0.71 1.54 -23.97
C ASP A 54 -2.14 1.80 -24.46
N GLY A 55 -2.53 3.08 -24.57
CA GLY A 55 -3.86 3.51 -24.99
C GLY A 55 -4.82 3.78 -23.83
N ASP A 56 -6.12 3.55 -24.07
CA ASP A 56 -7.19 3.94 -23.16
C ASP A 56 -7.17 3.14 -21.85
N VAL A 57 -7.32 3.87 -20.74
CA VAL A 57 -7.32 3.32 -19.39
C VAL A 57 -8.72 2.89 -18.98
N LYS A 58 -8.85 1.68 -18.42
CA LYS A 58 -10.15 1.12 -18.04
C LYS A 58 -10.58 1.62 -16.67
N CYS A 59 -11.75 2.24 -16.63
CA CYS A 59 -12.44 2.58 -15.39
C CYS A 59 -13.40 1.45 -15.02
N ARG A 60 -13.27 0.93 -13.79
CA ARG A 60 -13.86 -0.34 -13.38
C ARG A 60 -14.86 -0.17 -12.24
N ALA A 61 -15.89 -1.03 -12.20
CA ALA A 61 -16.94 -0.99 -11.18
C ALA A 61 -16.43 -1.27 -9.76
N LYS A 62 -15.28 -1.94 -9.64
CA LYS A 62 -14.60 -2.24 -8.38
C LYS A 62 -13.14 -1.80 -8.49
N PRO A 63 -12.49 -1.45 -7.38
CA PRO A 63 -11.05 -1.17 -7.36
C PRO A 63 -10.29 -2.49 -7.51
N SER A 64 -10.30 -3.07 -8.71
CA SER A 64 -9.62 -4.34 -9.02
C SER A 64 -9.53 -4.50 -10.53
N PHE A 65 -8.47 -5.14 -11.01
CA PHE A 65 -8.34 -5.48 -12.43
C PHE A 65 -9.38 -6.50 -12.90
N SER A 66 -9.98 -7.24 -11.99
CA SER A 66 -11.11 -8.15 -12.25
C SER A 66 -12.47 -7.44 -12.30
N GLY A 67 -12.54 -6.17 -11.90
CA GLY A 67 -13.78 -5.39 -11.93
C GLY A 67 -14.27 -5.16 -13.36
N ALA A 68 -15.59 -5.25 -13.55
CA ALA A 68 -16.24 -4.96 -14.83
C ALA A 68 -15.89 -3.54 -15.31
N VAL A 69 -15.59 -3.39 -16.61
CA VAL A 69 -15.30 -2.09 -17.20
C VAL A 69 -16.59 -1.30 -17.37
N LYS A 70 -16.66 -0.11 -16.76
CA LYS A 70 -17.80 0.82 -16.90
C LYS A 70 -17.53 1.91 -17.93
N HIS A 71 -16.26 2.30 -18.09
CA HIS A 71 -15.85 3.32 -19.04
C HIS A 71 -14.37 3.13 -19.45
N SER A 72 -13.94 3.76 -20.54
CA SER A 72 -12.55 3.81 -20.97
C SER A 72 -12.14 5.27 -21.17
N PHE A 73 -11.15 5.73 -20.42
CA PHE A 73 -10.66 7.09 -20.55
C PHE A 73 -9.51 7.16 -21.55
N PRO A 74 -9.56 8.08 -22.54
CA PRO A 74 -8.46 8.27 -23.48
C PRO A 74 -7.18 8.70 -22.77
N ASN A 75 -6.03 8.28 -23.31
CA ASN A 75 -4.75 8.82 -22.86
C ASN A 75 -4.72 10.35 -23.02
N ASN A 76 -4.08 11.05 -22.08
CA ASN A 76 -4.01 12.51 -21.99
C ASN A 76 -5.32 13.26 -21.72
N SER A 77 -6.45 12.57 -21.51
CA SER A 77 -7.71 13.21 -21.09
C SER A 77 -7.69 13.60 -19.61
N VAL A 78 -8.58 14.51 -19.21
CA VAL A 78 -8.59 15.10 -17.87
C VAL A 78 -9.98 14.93 -17.24
N TRP A 79 -10.02 14.44 -16.00
CA TRP A 79 -11.27 14.06 -15.31
C TRP A 79 -11.24 14.34 -13.82
N TYR A 80 -12.42 14.52 -13.22
CA TYR A 80 -12.56 14.69 -11.79
C TYR A 80 -12.52 13.35 -11.05
N PHE A 81 -11.81 13.31 -9.93
CA PHE A 81 -11.78 12.17 -9.02
C PHE A 81 -11.92 12.63 -7.57
N LYS A 82 -12.83 11.98 -6.83
CA LYS A 82 -13.30 12.47 -5.53
C LYS A 82 -12.66 11.80 -4.32
N CYS A 83 -12.30 10.53 -4.43
CA CYS A 83 -11.74 9.73 -3.33
C CYS A 83 -10.87 8.61 -3.92
N TYR A 84 -10.23 7.84 -3.06
CA TYR A 84 -9.53 6.63 -3.47
C TYR A 84 -9.80 5.45 -2.54
N LYS A 85 -9.54 4.25 -3.04
CA LYS A 85 -9.45 3.00 -2.26
C LYS A 85 -8.09 2.36 -2.44
N SER A 86 -7.61 1.66 -1.43
CA SER A 86 -6.43 0.80 -1.54
C SER A 86 -6.84 -0.65 -1.82
N SER A 87 -6.28 -1.28 -2.85
CA SER A 87 -6.50 -2.69 -3.19
C SER A 87 -5.44 -3.21 -4.18
N ASP A 88 -5.82 -3.93 -5.25
CA ASP A 88 -4.95 -4.49 -6.28
C ASP A 88 -3.88 -3.50 -6.74
N CYS A 89 -2.62 -3.89 -6.56
CA CYS A 89 -1.47 -3.08 -6.92
C CYS A 89 -1.09 -3.28 -8.40
N TYR A 90 -0.68 -2.18 -9.03
CA TYR A 90 -0.06 -2.20 -10.35
C TYR A 90 1.15 -1.27 -10.37
N ASN A 91 2.29 -1.82 -10.79
CA ASN A 91 3.58 -1.14 -10.80
C ASN A 91 3.88 -0.36 -9.51
N GLY A 92 3.62 -0.99 -8.35
CA GLY A 92 3.84 -0.40 -7.02
C GLY A 92 2.74 0.55 -6.52
N ASN A 93 1.73 0.88 -7.34
CA ASN A 93 0.60 1.70 -6.92
C ASN A 93 -0.65 0.84 -6.62
N CYS A 94 -1.05 0.82 -5.36
CA CYS A 94 -2.20 0.07 -4.85
C CYS A 94 -3.47 0.90 -4.72
N THR A 95 -3.45 2.17 -5.13
CA THR A 95 -4.59 3.06 -5.02
C THR A 95 -5.47 3.02 -6.25
N TRP A 96 -6.75 3.28 -6.04
CA TRP A 96 -7.79 3.28 -7.05
C TRP A 96 -8.64 4.54 -6.91
N ASP A 97 -8.47 5.45 -7.85
CA ASP A 97 -9.13 6.75 -7.90
C ASP A 97 -10.57 6.62 -8.36
N TYR A 98 -11.50 7.15 -7.57
CA TYR A 98 -12.93 7.09 -7.86
C TYR A 98 -13.40 8.30 -8.66
N ASN A 99 -13.98 8.03 -9.83
CA ASN A 99 -14.70 9.00 -10.64
C ASN A 99 -16.21 8.84 -10.40
N ALA A 100 -16.87 9.90 -9.94
CA ALA A 100 -18.28 9.86 -9.59
C ALA A 100 -19.23 9.97 -10.79
N ASP A 101 -18.79 10.57 -11.89
CA ASP A 101 -19.63 10.76 -13.09
C ASP A 101 -19.94 9.43 -13.77
N TYR A 102 -18.97 8.51 -13.73
CA TYR A 102 -19.10 7.14 -14.26
C TYR A 102 -19.24 6.07 -13.17
N ASP A 103 -19.21 6.49 -11.89
CA ASP A 103 -19.25 5.64 -10.72
C ASP A 103 -18.27 4.44 -10.85
N CYS A 104 -17.00 4.75 -11.04
CA CYS A 104 -15.97 3.74 -11.34
C CYS A 104 -14.59 4.13 -10.83
N TYR A 105 -13.67 3.18 -10.86
CA TYR A 105 -12.33 3.28 -10.29
C TYR A 105 -11.25 3.12 -11.37
N VAL A 106 -10.21 3.94 -11.30
CA VAL A 106 -8.99 3.84 -12.13
C VAL A 106 -7.82 3.60 -11.21
N ASN A 107 -6.92 2.66 -11.52
CA ASN A 107 -5.71 2.48 -10.70
C ASN A 107 -4.85 3.75 -10.77
N GLY A 108 -4.39 4.24 -9.62
CA GLY A 108 -3.69 5.50 -9.46
C GLY A 108 -2.32 5.55 -10.15
N TYR A 109 -1.82 4.43 -10.66
CA TYR A 109 -0.68 4.41 -11.60
C TYR A 109 -0.97 5.22 -12.88
N TYR A 110 -2.23 5.23 -13.32
CA TYR A 110 -2.64 5.86 -14.57
C TYR A 110 -3.13 7.29 -14.42
N THR A 111 -3.15 7.83 -13.20
CA THR A 111 -3.53 9.21 -12.94
C THR A 111 -2.30 10.03 -12.62
N SER A 112 -2.28 11.28 -13.09
CA SER A 112 -1.18 12.22 -12.83
C SER A 112 -0.90 12.40 -11.34
N ASP A 113 0.35 12.73 -11.00
CA ASP A 113 0.82 12.85 -9.60
C ASP A 113 0.01 13.77 -8.68
N ASN A 114 -0.75 14.72 -9.22
CA ASN A 114 -1.68 15.52 -8.42
C ASN A 114 -2.77 14.66 -7.74
N CYS A 115 -2.89 13.40 -8.14
CA CYS A 115 -3.95 12.48 -7.73
C CYS A 115 -3.41 11.17 -7.16
N SER A 116 -2.18 10.76 -7.49
CA SER A 116 -1.56 9.65 -6.81
C SER A 116 -1.12 10.06 -5.41
N VAL A 117 -1.41 9.23 -4.42
CA VAL A 117 -1.04 9.44 -3.00
C VAL A 117 0.46 9.71 -2.78
N SER A 118 1.29 9.37 -3.77
CA SER A 118 2.73 9.64 -3.80
C SER A 118 3.11 11.11 -3.54
N LYS A 119 2.23 12.08 -3.81
CA LYS A 119 2.45 13.51 -3.47
C LYS A 119 1.57 14.06 -2.34
N LEU A 120 0.57 13.32 -1.87
CA LEU A 120 -0.23 13.75 -0.72
C LEU A 120 0.52 13.53 0.61
N ASP A 121 1.49 12.61 0.63
CA ASP A 121 2.37 12.40 1.79
C ASP A 121 3.51 13.43 1.86
N THR A 122 3.90 14.05 0.73
CA THR A 122 5.02 15.02 0.72
C THR A 122 4.62 16.43 1.14
N SER A 123 3.31 16.73 1.27
CA SER A 123 2.82 18.04 1.70
C SER A 123 2.77 18.22 3.24
N ILE A 124 3.24 17.25 4.02
CA ILE A 124 3.32 17.33 5.49
C ILE A 124 4.77 17.62 5.95
N ASN A 125 5.67 18.00 5.04
CA ASN A 125 7.06 18.37 5.36
C ASN A 125 7.55 19.55 4.49
N SER A 126 6.94 20.73 4.61
CA SER A 126 7.50 21.99 4.10
C SER A 126 7.13 23.16 5.01
#